data_AF-A0A957LJ59-F1
#
_entry.id   AF-A0A957LJ59-F1
#
_cell.length_a   1.000
_cell.length_b   1.000
_cell.length_c   1.000
_cell.angle_alpha   90.00
_cell.angle_beta   90.00
_cell.angle_gamma   90.00
#
_symmetry.space_group_name_H-M   'P 1'
#
loop_
_entity.id
_entity.type
_entity.pdbx_description
1 polymer ?
#
loop_
_entity_poly.entity_id
_entity_poly.type
_entity_poly.pdbx_seq_one_letter_code
_entity_poly.pdbx_strand_id
1 'polypeptide(L)'
;MRHMIWQARMIRARRWARRYIYPPSGRDVRRLVAALTLAVGLPRLPFAVGGFSFAEQRYIPPSAFGVICTAVGLLLLLTAYHGRLTVPGRMVAALGFVTWVTLAAATTSTTSLLIDLALAASLLIEAGTLRGD
;
A
#
# COMPACT_ATOMS: atom_id res chain seq x y z
N MET A 1 21.01 -28.99 -30.80
CA MET A 1 20.22 -27.78 -31.13
C MET A 1 18.76 -27.81 -30.68
N ARG A 2 17.96 -28.87 -30.97
CA ARG A 2 16.54 -28.94 -30.56
C ARG A 2 16.29 -28.78 -29.04
N HIS A 3 17.14 -29.34 -28.18
CA HIS A 3 17.00 -29.20 -26.72
C HIS A 3 17.15 -27.75 -26.20
N MET A 4 17.99 -26.93 -26.81
CA MET A 4 18.17 -25.51 -26.42
C MET A 4 16.93 -24.67 -26.71
N ILE A 5 16.24 -24.95 -27.82
CA ILE A 5 15.02 -24.23 -28.23
C ILE A 5 13.86 -24.53 -27.27
N TRP A 6 13.75 -25.79 -26.84
CA TRP A 6 12.75 -26.21 -25.85
C TRP A 6 12.97 -25.58 -24.47
N GLN A 7 14.23 -25.52 -24.00
CA GLN A 7 14.54 -24.83 -22.74
C GLN A 7 14.25 -23.34 -22.82
N ALA A 8 14.61 -22.67 -23.91
CA ALA A 8 14.35 -21.24 -24.09
C ALA A 8 12.84 -20.90 -24.11
N ARG A 9 12.00 -21.77 -24.69
CA ARG A 9 10.52 -21.60 -24.66
C ARG A 9 9.96 -21.83 -23.26
N MET A 10 10.42 -22.85 -22.54
CA MET A 10 9.98 -23.10 -21.16
C MET A 10 10.37 -21.97 -20.20
N ILE A 11 11.56 -21.40 -20.33
CA ILE A 11 12.00 -20.26 -19.52
C ILE A 11 11.12 -19.04 -19.80
N ARG A 12 10.78 -18.77 -21.07
CA ARG A 12 9.87 -17.67 -21.45
C ARG A 12 8.46 -17.89 -20.89
N ALA A 13 7.90 -19.09 -21.03
CA ALA A 13 6.58 -19.44 -20.51
C ALA A 13 6.52 -19.33 -18.98
N ARG A 14 7.54 -19.81 -18.25
CA ARG A 14 7.64 -19.65 -16.79
C ARG A 14 7.75 -18.19 -16.36
N ARG A 15 8.46 -17.35 -17.11
CA ARG A 15 8.55 -15.91 -16.85
C ARG A 15 7.21 -15.21 -17.08
N TRP A 16 6.50 -15.59 -18.14
CA TRP A 16 5.17 -15.08 -18.45
C TRP A 16 4.15 -15.48 -17.38
N ALA A 17 4.13 -16.76 -17.01
CA ALA A 17 3.26 -17.29 -15.94
C ALA A 17 3.52 -16.61 -14.59
N ARG A 18 4.78 -16.41 -14.18
CA ARG A 18 5.09 -15.67 -12.93
C ARG A 18 4.63 -14.22 -12.95
N ARG A 19 4.53 -13.59 -14.11
CA ARG A 19 4.16 -12.18 -14.23
C ARG A 19 2.65 -11.95 -14.21
N TYR A 20 1.86 -12.96 -14.63
CA TYR A 20 0.41 -12.80 -14.83
C TYR A 20 -0.45 -13.79 -14.03
N ILE A 21 0.09 -14.93 -13.59
CA ILE A 21 -0.68 -16.01 -12.93
C ILE A 21 -0.38 -16.08 -11.43
N TYR A 22 0.83 -15.68 -11.01
CA TYR A 22 1.17 -15.72 -9.59
C TYR A 22 0.53 -14.56 -8.83
N PRO A 23 -0.04 -14.82 -7.63
CA PRO A 23 -0.58 -13.76 -6.79
C PRO A 23 0.56 -12.78 -6.43
N PRO A 24 0.29 -11.47 -6.42
CA PRO A 24 1.29 -10.47 -6.08
C PRO A 24 1.92 -10.79 -4.73
N SER A 25 3.24 -10.61 -4.60
CA SER A 25 3.91 -10.85 -3.34
C SER A 25 3.44 -9.83 -2.31
N GLY A 26 3.42 -10.19 -1.03
CA GLY A 26 3.04 -9.23 0.02
C GLY A 26 3.91 -7.97 0.07
N ARG A 27 5.16 -8.04 -0.43
CA ARG A 27 6.02 -6.86 -0.63
C ARG A 27 5.47 -5.93 -1.71
N ASP A 28 4.98 -6.49 -2.83
CA ASP A 28 4.40 -5.70 -3.92
C ASP A 28 3.08 -5.05 -3.48
N VAL A 29 2.26 -5.77 -2.69
CA VAL A 29 1.06 -5.21 -2.08
C VAL A 29 1.42 -4.05 -1.15
N ARG A 30 2.42 -4.21 -0.26
CA ARG A 30 2.83 -3.11 0.63
C ARG A 30 3.39 -1.91 -0.13
N ARG A 31 4.13 -2.12 -1.22
CA ARG A 31 4.60 -1.02 -2.09
C ARG A 31 3.45 -0.28 -2.77
N LEU A 32 2.45 -1.01 -3.27
CA LEU A 32 1.25 -0.42 -3.85
C LEU A 32 0.50 0.41 -2.81
N VAL A 33 0.27 -0.14 -1.61
CA VAL A 33 -0.38 0.58 -0.51
C VAL A 33 0.42 1.82 -0.13
N ALA A 34 1.75 1.72 -0.04
CA ALA A 34 2.63 2.86 0.24
C ALA A 34 2.49 3.95 -0.83
N ALA A 35 2.50 3.59 -2.11
CA ALA A 35 2.32 4.52 -3.22
C ALA A 35 0.95 5.20 -3.19
N LEU A 36 -0.12 4.46 -2.91
CA LEU A 36 -1.46 5.03 -2.77
C LEU A 36 -1.56 5.95 -1.56
N THR A 37 -0.94 5.58 -0.43
CA THR A 37 -0.90 6.44 0.77
C THR A 37 -0.15 7.75 0.50
N LEU A 38 0.95 7.70 -0.26
CA LEU A 38 1.67 8.89 -0.71
C LEU A 38 0.86 9.72 -1.70
N ALA A 39 0.15 9.08 -2.64
CA ALA A 39 -0.73 9.78 -3.59
C ALA A 39 -1.90 10.49 -2.88
N VAL A 40 -2.36 9.97 -1.74
CA VAL A 40 -3.32 10.64 -0.85
C VAL A 40 -2.63 11.76 -0.06
N GLY A 41 -1.45 11.51 0.51
CA GLY A 41 -0.77 12.44 1.41
C GLY A 41 -0.18 13.67 0.72
N LEU A 42 0.58 13.47 -0.36
CA LEU A 42 1.35 14.53 -1.03
C LEU A 42 0.50 15.72 -1.49
N PRO A 43 -0.66 15.53 -2.14
CA PRO A 43 -1.52 16.65 -2.57
C PRO A 43 -2.12 17.45 -1.40
N ARG A 44 -2.16 16.86 -0.20
CA ARG A 44 -2.74 17.46 1.00
C ARG A 44 -1.70 18.15 1.88
N LEU A 45 -0.43 18.16 1.49
CA LEU A 45 0.62 18.80 2.29
C LEU A 45 0.47 20.33 2.34
N PRO A 46 0.89 20.98 3.44
CA PRO A 46 0.68 22.42 3.65
C PRO A 46 1.39 23.32 2.62
N PHE A 47 2.38 22.79 1.89
CA PHE A 47 3.06 23.51 0.81
C PHE A 47 2.45 23.27 -0.58
N ALA A 48 1.53 22.30 -0.71
CA ALA A 48 0.77 22.03 -1.93
C ALA A 48 -0.56 22.83 -2.00
N VAL A 49 -0.77 23.72 -1.02
CA VAL A 49 -2.00 24.48 -0.82
C VAL A 49 -2.14 25.54 -1.92
N GLY A 50 -3.00 25.25 -2.89
CA GLY A 50 -3.31 26.13 -4.02
C GLY A 50 -3.93 25.43 -5.22
N GLY A 51 -3.67 24.13 -5.40
CA GLY A 51 -4.15 23.38 -6.57
C GLY A 51 -5.40 22.50 -6.38
N PHE A 52 -5.74 22.12 -5.15
CA PHE A 52 -6.75 21.08 -4.89
C PHE A 52 -7.66 21.43 -3.71
N SER A 53 -8.97 21.27 -3.90
CA SER A 53 -9.97 21.34 -2.84
C SER A 53 -10.26 19.93 -2.32
N PHE A 54 -10.12 19.72 -1.02
CA PHE A 54 -10.42 18.46 -0.35
C PHE A 54 -11.62 18.65 0.56
N ALA A 55 -12.52 17.66 0.59
CA ALA A 55 -13.59 17.63 1.57
C ALA A 55 -12.98 17.68 2.98
N GLU A 56 -13.54 18.53 3.85
CA GLU A 56 -13.13 18.59 5.24
C GLU A 56 -13.43 17.25 5.92
N GLN A 57 -12.39 16.62 6.44
CA GLN A 57 -12.56 15.45 7.30
C GLN A 57 -13.11 15.94 8.65
N ARG A 58 -14.15 15.26 9.13
CA ARG A 58 -14.88 15.64 10.36
C ARG A 58 -14.00 15.73 11.62
N TYR A 59 -12.85 15.07 11.63
CA TYR A 59 -12.03 14.87 12.82
C TYR A 59 -10.61 15.44 12.71
N ILE A 60 -10.07 15.65 11.51
CA ILE A 60 -8.68 16.07 11.30
C ILE A 60 -8.63 17.09 10.15
N PRO A 61 -7.94 18.22 10.29
CA PRO A 61 -7.77 19.15 9.18
C PRO A 61 -7.02 18.47 8.02
N PRO A 62 -7.40 18.73 6.75
CA PRO A 62 -6.82 18.04 5.58
C PRO A 62 -5.29 18.10 5.52
N SER A 63 -4.68 19.20 5.96
CA SER A 63 -3.23 19.39 6.00
C SER A 63 -2.53 18.45 6.99
N ALA A 64 -3.07 18.29 8.19
CA ALA A 64 -2.53 17.35 9.18
C ALA A 64 -2.67 15.91 8.70
N PHE A 65 -3.81 15.56 8.10
CA PHE A 65 -4.01 14.24 7.52
C PHE A 65 -3.05 13.97 6.36
N GLY A 66 -2.75 14.98 5.54
CA GLY A 66 -1.74 14.91 4.48
C GLY A 66 -0.34 14.58 5.00
N VAL A 67 0.07 15.22 6.09
CA VAL A 67 1.36 14.93 6.77
C VAL A 67 1.39 13.50 7.30
N ILE A 68 0.32 13.06 7.98
CA ILE A 68 0.20 11.70 8.53
C ILE A 68 0.31 10.66 7.40
N CYS A 69 -0.50 10.80 6.34
CA CYS A 69 -0.47 9.90 5.20
C CYS A 69 0.90 9.87 4.53
N THR A 70 1.55 11.03 4.37
CA THR A 70 2.89 11.09 3.76
C THR A 70 3.92 10.36 4.62
N ALA A 71 3.94 10.61 5.93
CA ALA A 71 4.86 9.94 6.85
C ALA A 71 4.65 8.42 6.88
N VAL A 72 3.39 7.98 7.00
CA VAL A 72 3.02 6.55 6.98
C VAL A 72 3.36 5.91 5.64
N GLY A 73 3.11 6.59 4.52
CA GLY A 73 3.46 6.11 3.19
C GLY A 73 4.97 5.89 3.02
N LEU A 74 5.80 6.82 3.52
CA LEU A 74 7.26 6.67 3.52
C LEU A 74 7.72 5.50 4.40
N LEU A 75 7.13 5.34 5.60
CA LEU A 75 7.46 4.23 6.49
C LEU A 75 7.05 2.88 5.90
N LEU A 76 5.86 2.79 5.28
CA LEU A 76 5.41 1.59 4.58
C LEU A 76 6.34 1.26 3.42
N LEU A 77 6.80 2.27 2.67
CA LEU A 77 7.73 2.07 1.58
C LEU A 77 9.08 1.56 2.08
N LEU A 78 9.64 2.20 3.12
CA LEU A 78 10.90 1.79 3.75
C LEU A 78 10.83 0.34 4.24
N THR A 79 9.76 0.00 4.96
CA THR A 79 9.56 -1.34 5.53
C THR A 79 9.21 -2.39 4.48
N ALA A 80 8.70 -2.00 3.31
CA ALA A 80 8.51 -2.90 2.18
C ALA A 80 9.84 -3.43 1.61
N TYR A 81 10.91 -2.63 1.69
CA TYR A 81 12.25 -3.05 1.29
C TYR A 81 13.00 -3.80 2.40
N HIS A 82 12.87 -3.36 3.65
CA HIS A 82 13.60 -3.93 4.80
C HIS A 82 12.70 -4.17 6.00
N GLY A 83 12.75 -5.38 6.57
CA GLY A 83 12.12 -5.64 7.87
C GLY A 83 10.58 -5.66 7.84
N ARG A 84 9.97 -6.00 6.72
CA ARG A 84 8.51 -6.06 6.56
C ARG A 84 7.78 -6.85 7.65
N LEU A 85 8.31 -8.03 7.99
CA LEU A 85 7.74 -8.98 8.94
C LEU A 85 8.31 -8.87 10.36
N THR A 86 9.25 -7.94 10.58
CA THR A 86 9.77 -7.67 11.93
C THR A 86 8.71 -6.91 12.73
N VAL A 87 8.85 -6.92 14.06
CA VAL A 87 7.97 -6.15 14.97
C VAL A 87 7.78 -4.70 14.50
N PRO A 88 8.83 -3.90 14.21
CA PRO A 88 8.64 -2.52 13.75
C PRO A 88 7.93 -2.45 12.39
N GLY A 89 8.23 -3.34 11.45
CA GLY A 89 7.53 -3.38 10.15
C GLY A 89 6.04 -3.70 10.28
N ARG A 90 5.67 -4.51 11.28
CA ARG A 90 4.26 -4.83 11.61
C ARG A 90 3.56 -3.68 12.32
N MET A 91 4.25 -2.96 13.21
CA MET A 91 3.70 -1.74 13.80
C MET A 91 3.39 -0.68 12.72
N VAL A 92 4.28 -0.52 11.74
CA VAL A 92 4.02 0.35 10.59
C VAL A 92 2.82 -0.13 9.76
N ALA A 93 2.62 -1.45 9.62
CA ALA A 93 1.41 -2.00 8.97
C ALA A 93 0.14 -1.60 9.73
N ALA A 94 0.17 -1.71 11.06
CA ALA A 94 -0.95 -1.32 11.93
C ALA A 94 -1.25 0.20 11.83
N LEU A 95 -0.24 1.06 11.77
CA LEU A 95 -0.42 2.50 11.54
C LEU A 95 -1.07 2.79 10.18
N GLY A 96 -0.61 2.10 9.14
CA GLY A 96 -1.24 2.18 7.82
C GLY A 96 -2.70 1.72 7.84
N PHE A 97 -3.01 0.62 8.54
CA PHE A 97 -4.37 0.14 8.71
C PHE A 97 -5.28 1.21 9.32
N VAL A 98 -4.87 1.81 10.45
CA VAL A 98 -5.64 2.88 11.11
C VAL A 98 -5.85 4.08 10.18
N THR A 99 -4.82 4.44 9.40
CA THR A 99 -4.88 5.55 8.44
C THR A 99 -5.94 5.30 7.36
N TRP A 100 -5.96 4.10 6.76
CA TRP A 100 -6.94 3.74 5.73
C TRP A 100 -8.36 3.54 6.29
N VAL A 101 -8.51 3.03 7.52
CA VAL A 101 -9.83 2.98 8.20
C VAL A 101 -10.37 4.38 8.48
N THR A 102 -9.50 5.31 8.89
CA THR A 102 -9.89 6.71 9.11
C THR A 102 -10.32 7.36 7.79
N LEU A 103 -9.65 7.04 6.68
CA LEU A 103 -10.04 7.49 5.35
C LEU A 103 -11.39 6.89 4.94
N ALA A 104 -11.58 5.58 5.12
CA ALA A 104 -12.84 4.89 4.85
C ALA A 104 -14.03 5.53 5.58
N ALA A 105 -13.84 5.92 6.85
CA ALA A 105 -14.87 6.60 7.64
C ALA A 105 -15.24 8.00 7.09
N ALA A 106 -14.34 8.63 6.34
CA ALA A 106 -14.58 9.92 5.68
C ALA A 106 -15.04 9.77 4.22
N THR A 107 -14.99 8.57 3.66
CA THR A 107 -15.30 8.30 2.26
C THR A 107 -16.80 8.14 2.04
N THR A 108 -17.38 8.96 1.18
CA THR A 108 -18.83 8.97 0.88
C THR A 108 -19.21 8.07 -0.31
N SER A 109 -18.27 7.80 -1.21
CA SER A 109 -18.50 6.92 -2.36
C SER A 109 -18.31 5.45 -2.00
N THR A 110 -19.28 4.60 -2.32
CA THR A 110 -19.23 3.15 -2.06
C THR A 110 -18.02 2.48 -2.72
N THR A 111 -17.64 2.88 -3.93
CA THR A 111 -16.50 2.28 -4.63
C THR A 111 -15.18 2.61 -3.94
N SER A 112 -15.01 3.86 -3.53
CA SER A 112 -13.83 4.32 -2.81
C SER A 112 -13.76 3.68 -1.42
N LEU A 113 -14.91 3.54 -0.74
CA LEU A 113 -15.00 2.88 0.56
C LEU A 113 -14.51 1.42 0.48
N LEU A 114 -14.93 0.68 -0.55
CA LEU A 114 -14.47 -0.71 -0.75
C LEU A 114 -12.97 -0.79 -1.01
N ILE A 115 -12.41 0.17 -1.75
CA ILE A 115 -10.96 0.26 -1.97
C ILE A 115 -10.24 0.54 -0.65
N ASP A 116 -10.71 1.51 0.13
CA ASP A 116 -10.11 1.86 1.42
C ASP A 116 -10.10 0.67 2.37
N LEU A 117 -11.22 -0.05 2.46
CA LEU A 117 -11.37 -1.26 3.28
C LEU A 117 -10.50 -2.42 2.78
N ALA A 118 -10.36 -2.60 1.46
CA ALA A 118 -9.50 -3.65 0.91
C ALA A 118 -8.02 -3.39 1.24
N LEU A 119 -7.57 -2.14 1.14
CA LEU A 119 -6.22 -1.73 1.51
C LEU A 119 -6.00 -1.88 3.02
N ALA A 120 -6.95 -1.44 3.83
CA ALA A 120 -6.93 -1.63 5.27
C ALA A 120 -6.83 -3.12 5.65
N ALA A 121 -7.68 -3.97 5.08
CA ALA A 121 -7.67 -5.41 5.34
C ALA A 121 -6.32 -6.06 4.99
N SER A 122 -5.70 -5.64 3.87
CA SER A 122 -4.38 -6.14 3.47
C SER A 122 -3.29 -5.83 4.51
N LEU A 123 -3.31 -4.62 5.08
CA LEU A 123 -2.39 -4.19 6.13
C LEU A 123 -2.70 -4.85 7.48
N LEU A 124 -3.97 -5.08 7.79
CA LEU A 124 -4.39 -5.79 9.00
C LEU A 124 -3.88 -7.23 9.02
N ILE A 125 -4.00 -7.94 7.90
CA ILE A 125 -3.44 -9.29 7.75
C ILE A 125 -1.94 -9.26 8.00
N GLU A 126 -1.24 -8.29 7.42
CA GLU A 126 0.21 -8.16 7.57
C GLU A 126 0.63 -7.81 9.02
N ALA A 127 -0.14 -6.95 9.69
CA ALA A 127 0.05 -6.64 11.11
C ALA A 127 -0.21 -7.89 11.98
N GLY A 128 -1.22 -8.70 11.65
CA GLY A 128 -1.61 -9.90 12.38
C GLY A 128 -0.76 -11.14 12.11
N THR A 129 -0.08 -11.22 10.96
CA THR A 129 0.72 -12.40 10.61
C THR A 129 1.90 -12.62 11.56
N LEU A 130 1.89 -13.75 12.28
CA LEU A 130 2.92 -14.14 13.27
C LEU A 130 4.19 -14.75 12.67
N ARG A 131 4.27 -14.95 11.35
CA ARG A 131 5.48 -15.48 10.72
C ARG A 131 6.54 -14.38 10.64
N GLY A 132 7.41 -14.33 11.65
CA GLY A 132 8.78 -13.87 11.47
C GLY A 132 9.54 -14.90 10.62
N ASP A 133 10.48 -14.44 9.81
CA ASP A 133 11.44 -15.32 9.16
C ASP A 133 12.18 -16.20 10.19
#